data_AF-A0A811N1T5-F1
#
_entry.id   AF-A0A811N1T5-F1
#
_cell.length_a   1.000
_cell.length_b   1.000
_cell.length_c   1.000
_cell.angle_alpha   90.00
_cell.angle_beta   90.00
_cell.angle_gamma   90.00
#
_symmetry.space_group_name_H-M   'P 1'
#
loop_
_entity.id
_entity.type
_entity.pdbx_description
1 polymer ?
#
loop_
_entity_poly.entity_id
_entity_poly.type
_entity_poly.pdbx_seq_one_letter_code
_entity_poly.pdbx_strand_id
1 'polypeptide(L)'
;MEKPLPEPAPSAAAQEVAERFRSLVDPDDVASIRQTQHLILGRLQDSNAVLTHFNEYSEQCFAEVSSDFASKTRLLKSMKADLDHIFTKLRGMKSRLAATYPDAFPDGAMSKTMDQRPDLESPLD
;
A
#
# COMPACT_ATOMS: atom_id res chain seq x y z
N MET A 1 -65.10 -18.94 -69.04
CA MET A 1 -64.82 -17.81 -68.14
C MET A 1 -63.78 -18.27 -67.14
N GLU A 2 -62.54 -17.82 -67.32
CA GLU A 2 -61.43 -18.18 -66.45
C GLU A 2 -61.68 -17.69 -65.02
N LYS A 3 -61.40 -18.56 -64.06
CA LYS A 3 -61.42 -18.24 -62.63
C LYS A 3 -60.20 -17.36 -62.34
N PRO A 4 -60.36 -16.13 -61.80
CA PRO A 4 -59.22 -15.29 -61.45
C PRO A 4 -58.33 -16.03 -60.43
N LEU A 5 -57.05 -16.19 -60.76
CA LEU A 5 -56.04 -16.66 -59.82
C LEU A 5 -55.92 -15.65 -58.66
N PRO A 6 -55.74 -16.09 -57.41
CA PRO A 6 -55.54 -15.18 -56.30
C PRO A 6 -54.17 -14.49 -56.46
N GLU A 7 -54.16 -13.15 -56.54
CA GLU A 7 -52.93 -12.37 -56.41
C GLU A 7 -52.29 -12.67 -55.05
N PRO A 8 -50.96 -12.97 -54.98
CA PRO A 8 -50.28 -13.04 -53.71
C PRO A 8 -50.22 -11.64 -53.12
N ALA A 9 -51.09 -11.37 -52.15
CA ALA A 9 -51.23 -10.06 -51.55
C ALA A 9 -49.88 -9.64 -50.90
N PRO A 10 -49.29 -8.49 -51.27
CA PRO A 10 -48.02 -8.00 -50.71
C PRO A 10 -48.03 -7.87 -49.17
N SER A 11 -49.22 -7.81 -48.57
CA SER A 11 -49.45 -7.87 -47.12
C SER A 11 -48.97 -9.17 -46.47
N ALA A 12 -49.11 -10.32 -47.14
CA ALA A 12 -48.74 -11.61 -46.57
C ALA A 12 -47.21 -11.77 -46.50
N ALA A 13 -46.51 -11.36 -47.56
CA ALA A 13 -45.04 -11.31 -47.58
C ALA A 13 -44.50 -10.31 -46.54
N ALA A 14 -45.13 -9.15 -46.39
CA ALA A 14 -44.76 -8.18 -45.35
C ALA A 14 -44.98 -8.72 -43.93
N GLN A 15 -46.06 -9.49 -43.69
CA GLN A 15 -46.30 -10.15 -42.42
C GLN A 15 -45.26 -11.23 -42.11
N GLU A 16 -44.92 -12.08 -43.08
CA GLU A 16 -43.90 -13.12 -42.90
C GLU A 16 -42.53 -12.50 -42.58
N VAL A 17 -42.15 -11.44 -43.29
CA VAL A 17 -40.91 -10.70 -42.99
C VAL A 17 -40.97 -10.11 -41.58
N ALA A 18 -42.08 -9.48 -41.18
CA ALA A 18 -42.22 -8.92 -39.84
C ALA A 18 -42.17 -9.99 -38.73
N GLU A 19 -42.72 -11.17 -38.96
CA GLU A 19 -42.60 -12.32 -38.03
C GLU A 19 -41.17 -12.83 -37.93
N ARG A 20 -40.47 -12.98 -39.06
CA ARG A 20 -39.05 -13.34 -39.08
C ARG A 20 -38.23 -12.33 -38.28
N PHE A 21 -38.45 -11.03 -38.49
CA PHE A 21 -37.77 -9.97 -37.74
C PHE A 21 -38.05 -10.02 -36.24
N ARG A 22 -39.29 -10.34 -35.81
CA ARG A 22 -39.59 -10.55 -34.38
C ARG A 22 -38.90 -11.77 -33.80
N SER A 23 -38.75 -12.84 -34.58
CA SER A 23 -38.07 -14.07 -34.13
C SER A 23 -36.55 -13.95 -34.05
N LEU A 24 -35.95 -12.88 -34.57
CA LEU A 24 -34.48 -12.67 -34.51
C LEU A 24 -33.97 -12.43 -33.09
N VAL A 25 -34.84 -12.01 -32.17
CA VAL A 25 -34.48 -11.77 -30.77
C VAL A 25 -35.40 -12.60 -29.90
N ASP A 26 -34.81 -13.52 -29.15
CA ASP A 26 -35.53 -14.26 -28.13
C ASP A 26 -35.69 -13.37 -26.88
N PRO A 27 -36.93 -13.03 -26.48
CA PRO A 27 -37.17 -12.21 -25.29
C PRO A 27 -36.73 -12.89 -23.98
N ASP A 28 -36.73 -14.22 -23.93
CA ASP A 28 -36.30 -14.99 -22.76
C ASP A 28 -34.78 -14.94 -22.61
N ASP A 29 -34.03 -15.00 -23.72
CA ASP A 29 -32.58 -14.79 -23.71
C ASP A 29 -32.23 -13.38 -23.23
N VAL A 30 -32.94 -12.36 -23.70
CA VAL A 30 -32.73 -10.96 -23.25
C VAL A 30 -33.04 -10.82 -21.76
N ALA A 31 -34.10 -11.46 -21.26
CA ALA A 31 -34.43 -11.47 -19.85
C ALA A 31 -33.36 -12.19 -19.01
N SER A 32 -32.84 -13.32 -19.52
CA SER A 32 -31.75 -14.09 -18.90
C SER A 32 -30.47 -13.26 -18.81
N ILE A 33 -30.06 -12.61 -19.91
CA ILE A 33 -28.90 -11.70 -19.94
C ILE A 33 -29.07 -10.59 -18.90
N ARG A 34 -30.24 -9.94 -18.86
CA ARG A 34 -30.52 -8.87 -17.88
C ARG A 34 -30.41 -9.39 -16.45
N GLN A 35 -30.90 -10.59 -16.16
CA GLN A 35 -30.81 -11.21 -14.84
C GLN A 35 -29.37 -11.51 -14.46
N THR A 36 -28.58 -12.10 -15.38
CA THR A 36 -27.16 -12.35 -15.16
C THR A 36 -26.39 -11.06 -14.90
N GLN A 37 -26.69 -9.98 -15.65
CA GLN A 37 -26.07 -8.67 -15.43
C GLN A 37 -26.38 -8.10 -14.04
N HIS A 38 -27.62 -8.25 -13.53
CA HIS A 38 -27.96 -7.83 -12.16
C HIS A 38 -27.19 -8.61 -11.10
N LEU A 39 -27.02 -9.93 -11.29
CA LEU A 39 -26.23 -10.76 -10.39
C LEU A 39 -24.75 -10.35 -10.40
N ILE A 40 -24.19 -10.09 -11.58
CA ILE A 40 -22.80 -9.61 -11.73
C ILE A 40 -22.65 -8.25 -11.03
N LEU A 41 -23.58 -7.32 -11.26
CA LEU A 41 -23.56 -6.00 -10.65
C LEU A 41 -23.56 -6.10 -9.12
N GLY A 42 -24.45 -6.90 -8.54
CA GLY A 42 -24.51 -7.12 -7.09
C GLY A 42 -23.20 -7.65 -6.53
N ARG A 43 -22.61 -8.67 -7.18
CA ARG A 43 -21.30 -9.22 -6.75
C ARG A 43 -20.17 -8.22 -6.84
N LEU A 44 -20.18 -7.35 -7.86
CA LEU A 44 -19.19 -6.28 -8.00
C LEU A 44 -19.37 -5.22 -6.92
N GLN A 45 -20.60 -4.87 -6.56
CA GLN A 45 -20.91 -3.95 -5.47
C GLN A 45 -20.45 -4.51 -4.12
N ASP A 46 -20.76 -5.79 -3.83
CA ASP A 46 -20.30 -6.48 -2.61
C ASP A 46 -18.76 -6.49 -2.53
N SER A 47 -18.10 -6.81 -3.64
CA SER A 47 -16.64 -6.84 -3.71
C SER A 47 -16.04 -5.44 -3.49
N ASN A 48 -16.66 -4.40 -4.05
CA ASN A 48 -16.20 -3.03 -3.88
C ASN A 48 -16.35 -2.55 -2.42
N ALA A 49 -17.45 -2.92 -1.75
CA ALA A 49 -17.64 -2.64 -0.33
C ALA A 49 -16.56 -3.29 0.54
N VAL A 50 -16.23 -4.56 0.28
CA VAL A 50 -15.14 -5.27 0.99
C VAL A 50 -13.78 -4.60 0.75
N LEU A 51 -13.48 -4.23 -0.50
CA LEU A 51 -12.22 -3.55 -0.83
C LEU A 51 -12.11 -2.16 -0.20
N THR A 52 -13.21 -1.43 -0.13
CA THR A 52 -13.26 -0.11 0.53
C THR A 52 -12.92 -0.25 2.01
N HIS A 53 -13.59 -1.17 2.72
CA HIS A 53 -13.30 -1.45 4.12
C HIS A 53 -11.86 -1.95 4.34
N PHE A 54 -11.35 -2.80 3.45
CA PHE A 54 -9.96 -3.26 3.50
C PHE A 54 -8.98 -2.09 3.36
N ASN A 55 -9.20 -1.20 2.38
CA ASN A 55 -8.33 -0.06 2.15
C ASN A 55 -8.31 0.87 3.37
N GLU A 56 -9.48 1.24 3.91
CA GLU A 56 -9.61 2.06 5.12
C GLU A 56 -8.89 1.43 6.32
N TYR A 57 -9.13 0.14 6.57
CA TYR A 57 -8.48 -0.57 7.66
C TYR A 57 -6.96 -0.65 7.48
N SER A 58 -6.50 -0.93 6.26
CA SER A 58 -5.07 -1.04 5.94
C SER A 58 -4.35 0.31 6.10
N GLU A 59 -5.00 1.40 5.71
CA GLU A 59 -4.48 2.76 5.86
C GLU A 59 -4.35 3.12 7.35
N GLN A 60 -5.39 2.83 8.15
CA GLN A 60 -5.34 3.07 9.59
C GLN A 60 -4.23 2.28 10.28
N CYS A 61 -4.13 0.98 10.00
CA CYS A 61 -3.08 0.12 10.55
C CYS A 61 -1.68 0.62 10.16
N PHE A 62 -1.50 1.03 8.90
CA PHE A 62 -0.25 1.61 8.44
C PHE A 62 0.08 2.93 9.17
N ALA A 63 -0.89 3.83 9.32
CA ALA A 63 -0.69 5.11 9.98
C ALA A 63 -0.25 4.94 11.44
N GLU A 64 -0.87 4.01 12.16
CA GLU A 64 -0.51 3.67 13.55
C GLU A 64 0.92 3.15 13.64
N VAL A 65 1.26 2.13 12.85
CA VAL A 65 2.60 1.51 12.88
C VAL A 65 3.68 2.48 12.41
N SER A 66 3.41 3.26 11.35
CA SER A 66 4.35 4.23 10.80
C SER A 66 4.67 5.35 11.79
N SER A 67 3.65 5.87 12.48
CA SER A 67 3.82 6.89 13.53
C SER A 67 4.66 6.38 14.70
N ASP A 68 4.37 5.15 15.15
CA ASP A 68 5.11 4.50 16.22
C ASP A 68 6.58 4.27 15.84
N PHE A 69 6.82 3.78 14.62
CA PHE A 69 8.17 3.57 14.10
C PHE A 69 8.94 4.89 14.02
N ALA A 70 8.34 5.94 13.45
CA ALA A 70 8.96 7.27 13.36
C ALA A 70 9.31 7.84 14.74
N SER A 71 8.45 7.63 15.73
CA SER A 71 8.69 8.07 17.11
C SER A 71 9.82 7.29 17.78
N LYS A 72 9.87 5.97 17.59
CA LYS A 72 10.97 5.13 18.09
C LYS A 72 12.30 5.44 17.41
N THR A 73 12.32 5.69 16.10
CA THR A 73 13.52 6.12 15.37
C THR A 73 14.04 7.47 15.90
N ARG A 74 13.14 8.44 16.17
CA ARG A 74 13.51 9.72 16.77
C ARG A 74 14.13 9.54 18.16
N LEU A 75 13.55 8.69 19.00
CA LEU A 75 14.09 8.38 20.32
C LEU A 75 15.50 7.76 20.22
N LEU A 76 15.70 6.77 19.35
CA LEU A 76 17.01 6.14 19.16
C LEU A 76 18.07 7.14 18.67
N LYS A 77 17.70 8.07 17.78
CA LYS A 77 18.59 9.15 17.34
C LYS A 77 18.98 10.09 18.50
N SER A 78 18.01 10.44 19.36
CA SER A 78 18.28 11.24 20.56
C SER A 78 19.22 10.51 21.51
N MET A 79 18.93 9.24 21.82
CA MET A 79 19.77 8.42 22.70
C MET A 79 21.20 8.28 22.17
N LYS A 80 21.36 8.13 20.85
CA LYS A 80 22.68 8.13 20.21
C LYS A 80 23.41 9.45 20.47
N ALA A 81 22.76 10.58 20.20
CA ALA A 81 23.36 11.91 20.41
C ALA A 81 23.76 12.15 21.88
N ASP A 82 22.91 11.72 22.83
CA ASP A 82 23.21 11.81 24.26
C ASP A 82 24.45 10.97 24.64
N LEU A 83 24.53 9.74 24.12
CA LEU A 83 25.70 8.87 24.33
C LEU A 83 26.96 9.48 23.72
N ASP A 84 26.89 10.02 22.50
CA ASP A 84 28.01 10.70 21.83
C ASP A 84 28.49 11.89 22.66
N HIS A 85 27.56 12.68 23.22
CA HIS A 85 27.89 13.79 24.12
C HIS A 85 28.59 13.31 25.40
N ILE A 86 28.06 12.26 26.05
CA ILE A 86 28.65 11.68 27.27
C ILE A 86 30.07 11.18 26.99
N PHE A 87 30.28 10.43 25.90
CA PHE A 87 31.61 9.89 25.58
C PHE A 87 32.61 10.99 25.22
N THR A 88 32.17 12.03 24.50
CA THR A 88 33.00 13.21 24.22
C THR A 88 33.43 13.92 25.50
N LYS A 89 32.49 14.16 26.44
CA LYS A 89 32.78 14.73 27.76
C LYS A 89 33.77 13.88 28.55
N LEU A 90 33.56 12.56 28.59
CA LEU A 90 34.44 11.63 29.31
C LEU A 90 35.86 11.62 28.72
N ARG A 91 35.99 11.57 27.39
CA ARG A 91 37.29 11.63 26.70
C ARG A 91 38.01 12.94 27.01
N GLY A 92 37.30 14.07 26.98
CA GLY A 92 37.85 15.37 27.34
C GLY A 92 38.28 15.47 28.82
N MET A 93 37.48 14.94 29.76
CA MET A 93 37.85 14.89 31.18
C MET A 93 39.10 14.05 31.42
N LYS A 94 39.18 12.86 30.82
CA LYS A 94 40.35 11.98 30.93
C LYS A 94 41.61 12.63 30.35
N SER A 95 41.50 13.27 29.18
CA SER A 95 42.61 14.00 28.55
C SER A 95 43.13 15.13 29.45
N ARG A 96 42.24 15.92 30.05
CA ARG A 96 42.64 16.96 31.03
C ARG A 96 43.33 16.36 32.25
N LEU A 97 42.80 15.26 32.80
CA LEU A 97 43.39 14.61 33.98
C LEU A 97 44.81 14.11 33.70
N ALA A 98 45.05 13.50 32.54
CA ALA A 98 46.38 13.08 32.10
C ALA A 98 47.34 14.26 31.95
N ALA A 99 46.88 15.38 31.40
CA ALA A 99 47.70 16.58 31.24
C ALA A 99 48.03 17.27 32.57
N THR A 100 47.10 17.28 33.54
CA THR A 100 47.31 17.91 34.85
C THR A 100 48.20 17.07 35.77
N TYR A 101 48.13 15.74 35.70
CA TYR A 101 48.86 14.82 36.59
C TYR A 101 49.59 13.72 35.80
N PRO A 102 50.63 14.06 35.02
CA PRO A 102 51.33 13.08 34.19
C PRO A 102 51.97 11.96 35.02
N ASP A 103 52.52 12.29 36.20
CA ASP A 103 53.23 11.33 37.05
C ASP A 103 52.29 10.36 37.80
N ALA A 104 50.98 10.66 37.84
CA ALA A 104 49.98 9.81 38.49
C ALA A 104 49.50 8.65 37.61
N PHE A 105 49.81 8.68 36.30
CA PHE A 105 49.37 7.68 35.34
C PHE A 105 50.56 7.17 34.51
N PRO A 106 51.23 6.07 34.92
CA PRO A 106 52.35 5.51 34.16
C PRO A 106 51.95 5.14 32.73
N ASP A 107 52.90 5.26 31.79
CA ASP A 107 52.67 5.11 30.36
C ASP A 107 51.90 3.82 30.01
N GLY A 108 50.81 3.99 29.24
CA GLY A 108 49.94 2.89 28.81
C GLY A 108 48.74 2.58 29.73
N ALA A 109 48.72 3.06 30.98
CA ALA A 109 47.57 2.88 31.88
C ALA A 109 46.31 3.62 31.40
N MET A 110 46.47 4.83 30.87
CA MET A 110 45.38 5.60 30.26
C MET A 110 44.96 5.04 28.90
N SER A 111 45.88 4.50 28.10
CA SER A 111 45.57 3.93 26.78
C SER A 111 44.72 2.65 26.86
N LYS A 112 44.87 1.86 27.94
CA LYS A 112 44.01 0.68 28.21
C LYS A 112 42.60 1.04 28.69
N THR A 113 42.41 2.25 29.21
CA THR A 113 41.12 2.75 29.73
C THR A 113 40.47 3.80 28.82
N MET A 114 41.14 4.15 27.72
CA MET A 114 40.60 5.02 26.68
C MET A 114 39.49 4.28 25.92
N ASP A 115 38.38 4.98 25.71
CA ASP A 115 37.29 4.48 24.88
C ASP A 115 37.77 4.36 23.44
N GLN A 116 37.90 3.12 22.96
CA GLN A 116 38.37 2.80 21.59
C GLN A 116 37.22 2.76 20.58
N ARG A 117 35.98 3.01 21.01
CA ARG A 117 34.86 2.99 20.07
C ARG A 117 35.00 4.16 19.09
N PRO A 118 34.80 3.88 17.79
CA PRO A 118 34.85 4.90 16.75
C PRO A 118 33.77 5.94 16.99
N ASP A 119 34.05 7.18 16.62
CA ASP A 119 33.03 8.23 16.59
C ASP A 119 31.98 7.85 15.55
N LEU A 120 30.70 7.84 15.95
CA LEU A 120 29.61 7.45 15.07
C LEU A 120 29.23 8.56 14.08
N GLU A 121 29.85 9.73 14.15
CA GLU A 121 29.66 10.84 13.20
C GLU A 121 30.56 10.76 11.96
N SER A 122 31.59 9.89 11.94
CA SER A 122 32.31 9.61 10.70
C SER A 122 31.44 8.80 9.74
N PRO A 123 31.24 9.24 8.49
CA PRO A 123 30.61 8.41 7.47
C PRO A 123 31.30 7.04 7.41
N LEU A 124 30.53 5.96 7.33
CA LEU A 124 31.08 4.66 7.00
C LEU A 124 31.53 4.74 5.53
N ASP A 125 32.83 4.63 5.29
CA ASP A 125 33.43 4.48 3.95
C ASP A 125 32.96 3.17 3.28
#